data_AF-A0AAP0GEL6-F1
#
_entry.id   AF-A0AAP0GEL6-F1
#
_cell.length_a   1.000
_cell.length_b   1.000
_cell.length_c   1.000
_cell.angle_alpha   90.00
_cell.angle_beta   90.00
_cell.angle_gamma   90.00
#
_symmetry.space_group_name_H-M   'P 1'
#
loop_
_entity.id
_entity.type
_entity.pdbx_description
1 polymer ?
#
loop_
_entity_poly.entity_id
_entity_poly.type
_entity_poly.pdbx_seq_one_letter_code
_entity_poly.pdbx_strand_id
1 'polypeptide(L)'
;MDLGQQDFDSILFYEHARKNEEAVYAKNPLDADSQTQSESIKFVKDVVSKLEEALEIYPKKNDGIWSLGNAQTFLSFITKNLEDAKPYFMRAMQCFQQALEEVFISTWLF
;
A
#
# COMPACT_ATOMS: atom_id res chain seq x y z
N MET A 1 -10.85 -26.74 13.94
CA MET A 1 -11.48 -25.41 13.89
C MET A 1 -12.72 -25.57 13.06
N ASP A 2 -13.88 -25.30 13.63
CA ASP A 2 -15.12 -25.19 12.85
C ASP A 2 -15.05 -23.81 12.17
N LEU A 3 -14.91 -23.79 10.85
CA LEU A 3 -14.85 -22.54 10.10
C LEU A 3 -16.26 -21.94 10.15
N GLY A 4 -16.39 -20.75 10.73
CA GLY A 4 -17.69 -20.09 10.77
C GLY A 4 -18.20 -19.83 9.35
N GLN A 5 -19.52 -19.66 9.19
CA GLN A 5 -20.13 -19.37 7.88
C GLN A 5 -19.42 -18.21 7.15
N GLN A 6 -19.01 -17.17 7.90
CA GLN A 6 -18.26 -16.03 7.38
C GLN A 6 -16.86 -16.41 6.84
N ASP A 7 -16.16 -17.33 7.50
CA ASP A 7 -14.84 -17.80 7.04
C ASP A 7 -15.00 -18.63 5.77
N PHE A 8 -16.06 -19.45 5.69
CA PHE A 8 -16.36 -20.24 4.51
C PHE A 8 -16.71 -19.37 3.30
N ASP A 9 -17.56 -18.34 3.50
CA ASP A 9 -17.92 -17.39 2.44
C ASP A 9 -16.69 -16.59 1.98
N SER A 10 -15.80 -16.22 2.90
CA SER A 10 -14.53 -15.55 2.57
C SER A 10 -13.63 -16.46 1.72
N ILE A 11 -13.49 -17.73 2.11
CA ILE A 11 -12.70 -18.73 1.36
C ILE A 11 -13.26 -18.89 -0.06
N LEU A 12 -14.58 -19.00 -0.22
CA LEU A 12 -15.22 -19.12 -1.52
C LEU A 12 -15.00 -17.89 -2.41
N PHE A 13 -15.05 -16.69 -1.82
CA PHE A 13 -14.75 -15.45 -2.52
C PHE A 13 -13.31 -15.44 -3.06
N TYR A 14 -12.34 -15.78 -2.22
CA TYR A 14 -10.93 -15.84 -2.64
C TYR A 14 -10.66 -16.95 -3.66
N GLU A 15 -11.30 -18.12 -3.54
CA GLU A 15 -11.21 -19.19 -4.54
C GLU A 15 -11.79 -18.78 -5.89
N HIS A 16 -12.90 -18.05 -5.91
CA HIS A 16 -13.48 -17.52 -7.14
C HIS A 16 -12.56 -16.47 -7.78
N ALA A 17 -11.99 -15.56 -6.98
CA ALA A 17 -11.03 -14.58 -7.44
C ALA A 17 -9.79 -15.25 -8.06
N ARG A 18 -9.20 -16.25 -7.37
CA ARG A 18 -8.06 -17.02 -7.88
C ARG A 18 -8.34 -17.68 -9.22
N LYS A 19 -9.47 -18.40 -9.36
CA LYS A 19 -9.83 -19.07 -10.63
C LYS A 19 -10.05 -18.08 -11.76
N ASN A 20 -10.61 -16.91 -11.46
CA ASN A 20 -10.83 -15.88 -12.46
C ASN A 20 -9.49 -15.30 -12.93
N GLU A 21 -8.58 -14.99 -12.03
CA GLU A 21 -7.22 -14.55 -12.36
C GLU A 21 -6.45 -15.62 -13.15
N GLU A 22 -6.55 -16.90 -12.79
CA GLU A 22 -5.95 -18.01 -13.55
C GLU A 22 -6.50 -18.10 -14.98
N ALA A 23 -7.80 -17.89 -15.17
CA ALA A 23 -8.43 -17.89 -16.49
C ALA A 23 -8.03 -16.67 -17.34
N VAL A 24 -7.85 -15.50 -16.72
CA VAL A 24 -7.35 -14.29 -17.39
C VAL A 24 -5.87 -14.48 -17.75
N TYR A 25 -5.06 -15.01 -16.83
CA TYR A 25 -3.65 -15.32 -17.05
C TYR A 25 -3.44 -16.36 -18.17
N ALA A 26 -4.25 -17.41 -18.20
CA ALA A 26 -4.18 -18.43 -19.26
C ALA A 26 -4.52 -17.87 -20.65
N LYS A 27 -5.34 -16.81 -20.74
CA LYS A 27 -5.71 -16.18 -22.02
C LYS A 27 -4.68 -15.16 -22.49
N ASN A 28 -4.16 -14.35 -21.58
CA ASN A 28 -3.15 -13.36 -21.90
C ASN A 28 -2.33 -13.03 -20.64
N PRO A 29 -1.23 -13.76 -20.38
CA PRO A 29 -0.51 -13.65 -19.12
C PRO A 29 0.10 -12.26 -18.90
N LEU A 30 0.43 -11.54 -19.98
CA LEU A 30 0.94 -10.17 -19.91
C LEU A 30 -0.15 -9.15 -19.52
N ASP A 31 -1.40 -9.39 -19.90
CA ASP A 31 -2.54 -8.51 -19.65
C ASP A 31 -3.11 -8.74 -18.24
N ALA A 32 -3.19 -10.00 -17.79
CA ALA A 32 -3.56 -10.38 -16.43
C ALA A 32 -2.65 -9.72 -15.39
N ASP A 33 -1.33 -9.85 -15.56
CA ASP A 33 -0.33 -9.22 -14.70
C ASP A 33 -0.42 -7.69 -14.75
N SER A 34 -0.83 -7.11 -15.88
CA SER A 34 -1.02 -5.66 -16.01
C SER A 34 -2.27 -5.17 -15.29
N GLN A 35 -3.35 -5.94 -15.29
CA GLN A 35 -4.61 -5.59 -14.64
C GLN A 35 -4.50 -5.69 -13.11
N THR A 36 -4.00 -6.81 -12.57
CA THR A 36 -3.81 -6.97 -11.12
C THR A 36 -2.82 -5.94 -10.57
N GLN A 37 -1.78 -5.60 -11.34
CA GLN A 37 -0.86 -4.52 -10.97
C GLN A 37 -1.55 -3.15 -10.98
N SER A 38 -2.37 -2.85 -11.99
CA SER A 38 -3.12 -1.60 -12.08
C SER A 38 -4.08 -1.41 -10.90
N GLU A 39 -4.79 -2.48 -10.52
CA GLU A 39 -5.70 -2.47 -9.36
C GLU A 39 -4.93 -2.28 -8.05
N SER A 40 -3.78 -2.94 -7.89
CA SER A 40 -2.90 -2.77 -6.72
C SER A 40 -2.37 -1.33 -6.62
N ILE A 41 -1.92 -0.75 -7.73
CA ILE A 41 -1.46 0.65 -7.78
C ILE A 41 -2.58 1.60 -7.35
N LYS A 42 -3.80 1.38 -7.85
CA LYS A 42 -4.96 2.21 -7.49
C LYS A 42 -5.26 2.12 -6.00
N PHE A 43 -5.35 0.91 -5.45
CA PHE A 43 -5.62 0.69 -4.04
C PHE A 43 -4.60 1.42 -3.14
N VAL A 44 -3.31 1.31 -3.48
CA VAL A 44 -2.24 1.94 -2.69
C VAL A 44 -2.29 3.46 -2.79
N LYS A 45 -2.62 4.02 -3.96
CA LYS A 45 -2.84 5.47 -4.11
C LYS A 45 -4.00 5.97 -3.26
N ASP A 46 -5.09 5.20 -3.16
CA ASP A 46 -6.21 5.55 -2.29
C ASP A 46 -5.80 5.52 -0.80
N VAL A 47 -4.96 4.56 -0.39
CA VAL A 47 -4.38 4.51 0.97
C VAL A 47 -3.48 5.71 1.23
N VAL A 48 -2.62 6.09 0.28
CA VAL A 48 -1.77 7.29 0.37
C VAL A 48 -2.62 8.54 0.59
N SER A 49 -3.66 8.75 -0.24
CA SER A 49 -4.56 9.92 -0.11
C SER A 49 -5.17 10.01 1.29
N LYS A 50 -5.69 8.89 1.82
CA LYS A 50 -6.31 8.86 3.15
C LYS A 50 -5.31 9.11 4.28
N LEU A 51 -4.06 8.65 4.14
CA LEU A 51 -3.00 8.93 5.10
C LEU A 51 -2.60 10.40 5.06
N GLU A 52 -2.53 11.01 3.88
CA GLU A 52 -2.26 12.44 3.72
C GLU A 52 -3.37 13.28 4.37
N GLU A 53 -4.64 12.99 4.09
CA GLU A 53 -5.80 13.62 4.75
C GLU A 53 -5.75 13.48 6.27
N ALA A 54 -5.42 12.29 6.78
CA ALA A 54 -5.29 12.06 8.23
C ALA A 54 -4.15 12.89 8.85
N LEU A 55 -3.05 13.08 8.10
CA LEU A 55 -1.89 13.88 8.53
C LEU A 55 -2.16 15.39 8.44
N GLU A 56 -3.10 15.86 7.62
CA GLU A 56 -3.56 17.25 7.69
C GLU A 56 -4.20 17.57 9.05
N ILE A 57 -4.91 16.60 9.63
CA ILE A 57 -5.56 16.73 10.95
C ILE A 57 -4.55 16.50 12.08
N TYR A 58 -3.67 15.50 11.94
CA TYR A 58 -2.71 15.09 12.96
C TYR A 58 -1.27 15.06 12.40
N PRO A 59 -0.67 16.23 12.10
CA PRO A 59 0.58 16.31 11.34
C PRO A 59 1.80 15.72 12.03
N LYS A 60 1.75 15.56 13.35
CA LYS A 60 2.84 15.02 14.17
C LYS A 60 2.61 13.59 14.63
N LYS A 61 1.60 12.91 14.09
CA LYS A 61 1.34 11.51 14.44
C LYS A 61 2.40 10.64 13.77
N ASN A 62 3.43 10.29 14.53
CA ASN A 62 4.58 9.51 14.06
C ASN A 62 4.18 8.24 13.28
N ASP A 63 3.25 7.46 13.81
CA ASP A 63 2.76 6.24 13.15
C ASP A 63 2.10 6.51 11.79
N GLY A 64 1.43 7.65 11.65
CA GLY A 64 0.80 8.08 10.39
C GLY A 64 1.85 8.44 9.34
N ILE A 65 2.88 9.18 9.74
CA ILE A 65 4.01 9.55 8.87
C ILE A 65 4.77 8.28 8.44
N TRP A 66 5.06 7.38 9.38
CA TRP A 66 5.73 6.11 9.07
C TRP A 66 4.90 5.24 8.11
N SER A 67 3.59 5.15 8.35
CA SER A 67 2.67 4.40 7.48
C SER A 67 2.60 4.99 6.06
N LEU A 68 2.64 6.33 5.94
CA LEU A 68 2.72 6.99 4.63
C LEU A 68 4.02 6.62 3.90
N GLY A 69 5.15 6.59 4.61
CA GLY A 69 6.43 6.16 4.04
C GLY A 69 6.41 4.71 3.53
N ASN A 70 5.78 3.80 4.27
CA ASN A 70 5.62 2.41 3.85
C ASN A 70 4.71 2.29 2.61
N ALA A 71 3.60 3.02 2.57
CA ALA A 71 2.69 3.02 1.42
C ALA A 71 3.40 3.52 0.15
N GLN A 72 4.20 4.57 0.26
CA GLN A 72 5.02 5.10 -0.84
C GLN A 72 6.07 4.09 -1.31
N THR A 73 6.75 3.39 -0.39
CA THR A 73 7.71 2.33 -0.72
C THR A 73 7.05 1.16 -1.44
N PHE A 74 5.87 0.74 -0.98
CA PHE A 74 5.11 -0.31 -1.63
C PHE A 74 4.69 0.13 -3.05
N LEU A 75 4.24 1.37 -3.22
CA LEU A 75 3.90 1.94 -4.53
C LEU A 75 5.10 1.96 -5.49
N SER A 76 6.30 2.27 -4.98
CA SER A 76 7.53 2.16 -5.77
C SER A 76 7.78 0.73 -6.25
N PHE A 77 7.67 -0.28 -5.37
CA PHE A 77 7.96 -1.67 -5.73
C PHE A 77 7.00 -2.23 -6.77
N ILE A 78 5.72 -1.85 -6.71
CA ILE A 78 4.72 -2.29 -7.68
C ILE A 78 4.71 -1.43 -8.95
N THR A 79 5.51 -0.36 -9.03
CA THR A 79 5.62 0.46 -10.24
C THR A 79 6.75 -0.08 -11.14
N LYS A 80 6.39 -0.59 -12.33
CA LYS A 80 7.34 -1.23 -13.26
C LYS A 80 8.41 -0.27 -13.80
N ASN A 81 8.05 1.00 -14.02
CA ASN A 81 8.95 2.00 -14.55
C ASN A 81 9.77 2.63 -13.43
N LEU A 82 11.09 2.57 -13.55
CA LEU A 82 11.99 3.10 -12.53
C LEU A 82 11.86 4.61 -12.35
N GLU A 83 11.70 5.37 -13.43
CA GLU A 83 11.54 6.82 -13.37
C GLU A 83 10.24 7.21 -12.66
N ASP A 84 9.16 6.46 -12.88
CA ASP A 84 7.88 6.65 -12.19
C ASP A 84 7.96 6.23 -10.72
N ALA A 85 8.82 5.25 -10.37
CA ALA A 85 8.99 4.74 -9.00
C ALA A 85 9.87 5.63 -8.10
N LYS A 86 10.85 6.35 -8.68
CA LYS A 86 11.76 7.26 -7.97
C LYS A 86 11.07 8.30 -7.08
N PRO A 87 10.06 9.07 -7.55
CA PRO A 87 9.42 10.07 -6.71
C PRO A 87 8.76 9.46 -5.47
N TYR A 88 8.21 8.24 -5.59
CA TYR A 88 7.64 7.51 -4.45
C TYR A 88 8.72 7.10 -3.43
N PHE A 89 9.89 6.64 -3.89
CA PHE A 89 11.00 6.34 -2.97
C PHE A 89 11.50 7.61 -2.27
N MET A 90 11.63 8.72 -3.00
CA MET A 90 12.01 10.01 -2.40
C MET A 90 11.00 10.46 -1.35
N ARG A 91 9.70 10.33 -1.64
CA ARG A 91 8.65 10.66 -0.67
C ARG A 91 8.71 9.77 0.56
N ALA A 92 8.94 8.46 0.38
CA ALA A 92 9.11 7.54 1.49
C ALA A 92 10.28 7.92 2.41
N MET A 93 11.44 8.26 1.84
CA MET A 93 12.60 8.72 2.59
C MET A 93 12.28 9.98 3.41
N GLN A 94 11.57 10.95 2.83
CA GLN A 94 11.15 12.16 3.54
C GLN A 94 10.23 11.83 4.72
N CYS A 95 9.26 10.94 4.53
CA CYS A 95 8.38 10.51 5.62
C CYS A 95 9.16 9.86 6.76
N PHE A 96 10.08 8.93 6.46
CA PHE A 96 10.86 8.27 7.52
C PHE A 96 11.77 9.24 8.26
N GLN A 97 12.37 10.20 7.55
CA GLN A 97 13.16 11.25 8.20
C GLN A 97 12.29 12.11 9.13
N GLN A 98 11.11 12.56 8.67
CA GLN A 98 10.18 13.32 9.49
C GLN A 98 9.71 12.56 10.74
N ALA A 99 9.42 11.26 10.59
CA ALA A 99 9.05 10.39 11.70
C ALA A 99 10.17 10.32 12.75
N LEU A 100 11.43 10.11 12.33
CA LEU A 100 12.57 10.09 13.24
C LEU A 100 12.80 11.43 13.94
N GLU A 101 12.63 12.55 13.23
CA GLU A 101 12.75 13.90 13.80
C GLU A 101 11.68 14.18 14.87
N GLU A 102 10.42 13.82 14.64
CA GLU A 102 9.34 13.98 15.62
C GLU A 102 9.54 13.09 16.87
N VAL A 103 10.03 11.85 16.70
CA VAL A 103 10.42 10.99 17.84
C VAL A 103 11.57 11.61 18.63
N PHE A 104 12.58 12.15 17.95
CA PHE A 104 13.70 12.80 18.60
C PHE A 104 13.27 14.02 19.41
N ILE A 105 12.42 14.88 18.83
CA ILE A 105 11.90 16.08 19.51
C ILE A 105 11.04 15.69 20.72
N SER A 106 10.14 14.73 20.58
CA SER A 106 9.26 14.31 21.67
C SER A 106 9.99 13.62 22.82
N THR A 107 11.13 12.99 22.58
CA THR A 107 11.88 12.22 23.58
C THR A 107 12.98 13.01 24.28
N TRP A 108 13.58 14.01 23.61
CA TRP A 108 14.83 14.64 24.09
C TRP A 108 14.78 16.17 24.27
N LEU A 109 13.69 16.83 23.88
CA LEU A 109 13.54 18.29 24.01
C LEU A 109 12.49 18.73 25.05
N PHE A 110 11.93 17.79 25.81
CA PHE A 110 11.08 18.01 26.99
C PHE A 110 11.61 17.18 28.16
#